data_AF-A0A259N6A3-F1
#
_entry.id   AF-A0A259N6A3-F1
#
_cell.length_a   1.000
_cell.length_b   1.000
_cell.length_c   1.000
_cell.angle_alpha   90.00
_cell.angle_beta   90.00
_cell.angle_gamma   90.00
#
_symmetry.space_group_name_H-M   'P 1'
#
loop_
_entity.id
_entity.type
_entity.pdbx_description
1 polymer ?
#
loop_
_entity_poly.entity_id
_entity_poly.type
_entity_poly.pdbx_seq_one_letter_code
_entity_poly.pdbx_strand_id
1 'polypeptide(L)'
;MQDMQAALPELPVGLSDHSGEIYPAVIASYLGAAVIEAHLTFHHAMFGPDVKSSLTPDQFKEMVRATNFARHMAWHRVSKEDQVQQLSNTRIMFSRSLYAQLAIKKGDVLTESHLGYKKPGGGLLYEQRELILGKQAKRDLPVNHCLRIDDFE
;
A
#
# COMPACT_ATOMS: atom_id res chain seq x y z
N MET A 1 -0.40 14.27 23.49
CA MET A 1 0.93 13.62 23.54
C MET A 1 1.97 14.35 22.71
N GLN A 2 1.75 14.62 21.41
CA GLN A 2 2.72 15.34 20.58
C GLN A 2 3.10 16.72 21.15
N ASP A 3 2.12 17.48 21.65
CA ASP A 3 2.40 18.76 22.32
C ASP A 3 3.30 18.59 23.56
N MET A 4 3.09 17.52 24.34
CA MET A 4 3.95 17.22 25.49
C MET A 4 5.35 16.78 25.08
N GLN A 5 5.48 15.99 24.01
CA GLN A 5 6.77 15.59 23.46
C GLN A 5 7.53 16.82 22.91
N ALA A 6 6.83 17.76 22.29
CA ALA A 6 7.43 19.01 21.82
C ALA A 6 7.85 19.93 22.97
N ALA A 7 7.04 20.01 24.03
CA ALA A 7 7.34 20.82 25.20
C ALA A 7 8.44 20.23 26.11
N LEU A 8 8.58 18.91 26.15
CA LEU A 8 9.48 18.17 27.03
C LEU A 8 10.25 17.08 26.24
N PRO A 9 11.12 17.47 25.28
CA PRO A 9 11.73 16.53 24.32
C PRO A 9 12.65 15.48 24.96
N GLU A 10 13.21 15.77 26.13
CA GLU A 10 14.12 14.87 26.87
C GLU A 10 13.39 13.84 27.74
N LEU A 11 12.05 13.96 27.90
CA LEU A 11 11.27 13.09 28.78
C LEU A 11 10.41 12.10 28.00
N PRO A 12 10.29 10.84 28.47
CA PRO A 12 9.37 9.90 27.89
C PRO A 12 7.91 10.36 28.14
N VAL A 13 7.11 10.39 27.08
CA VAL A 13 5.68 10.71 27.15
C VAL A 13 4.88 9.43 26.95
N GLY A 14 3.90 9.19 27.83
CA GLY A 14 2.98 8.05 27.76
C GLY A 14 1.52 8.45 27.63
N LEU A 15 0.64 7.46 27.65
CA LEU A 15 -0.82 7.63 27.74
C LEU A 15 -1.35 6.84 28.94
N SER A 16 -2.17 7.49 29.75
CA SER A 16 -3.04 6.85 30.73
C SER A 16 -4.48 6.98 30.24
N ASP A 17 -5.09 5.87 29.84
CA ASP A 17 -6.39 5.85 29.19
C ASP A 17 -7.51 5.33 30.11
N HIS A 18 -8.68 5.94 29.97
CA HIS A 18 -9.88 5.64 30.77
C HIS A 18 -11.11 5.44 29.87
N SER A 19 -10.90 5.10 28.60
CA SER A 19 -11.99 4.99 27.63
C SER A 19 -12.75 3.66 27.73
N GLY A 20 -12.14 2.63 28.32
CA GLY A 20 -12.65 1.25 28.27
C GLY A 20 -12.47 0.57 26.91
N GLU A 21 -11.71 1.19 26.00
CA GLU A 21 -11.46 0.72 24.64
C GLU A 21 -9.96 0.53 24.37
N ILE A 22 -9.61 -0.39 23.47
CA ILE A 22 -8.19 -0.68 23.18
C ILE A 22 -7.54 0.36 22.26
N TYR A 23 -8.33 1.10 21.48
CA TYR A 23 -7.83 1.93 20.37
C TYR A 23 -6.94 3.10 20.80
N PRO A 24 -7.22 3.84 21.90
CA PRO A 24 -6.35 4.93 22.32
C PRO A 24 -4.92 4.47 22.58
N ALA A 25 -4.76 3.33 23.25
CA ALA A 25 -3.46 2.71 23.49
C ALA A 25 -2.71 2.36 22.19
N VAL A 26 -3.41 1.79 21.21
CA VAL A 26 -2.84 1.41 19.91
C VAL A 26 -2.34 2.64 19.15
N ILE A 27 -3.18 3.68 19.06
CA ILE A 27 -2.83 4.93 18.38
C ILE A 27 -1.67 5.62 19.11
N ALA A 28 -1.73 5.69 20.44
CA ALA A 28 -0.66 6.27 21.24
C ALA A 28 0.68 5.56 21.04
N SER A 29 0.66 4.22 20.97
CA SER A 29 1.86 3.42 20.70
C SER A 29 2.44 3.68 19.31
N TYR A 30 1.60 3.84 18.28
CA TYR A 30 2.05 4.25 16.94
C TYR A 30 2.68 5.65 16.94
N LEU A 31 2.15 6.56 17.75
CA LEU A 31 2.66 7.93 17.91
C LEU A 31 3.90 8.03 18.81
N GLY A 32 4.42 6.90 19.31
CA GLY A 32 5.65 6.86 20.09
C GLY A 32 5.47 7.02 21.59
N ALA A 33 4.29 6.70 22.15
CA ALA A 33 4.12 6.59 23.59
C ALA A 33 5.12 5.60 24.19
N ALA A 34 5.81 6.04 25.24
CA ALA A 34 6.79 5.23 25.96
C ALA A 34 6.13 4.24 26.94
N VAL A 35 4.98 4.64 27.51
CA VAL A 35 4.21 3.86 28.48
C VAL A 35 2.73 3.99 28.13
N ILE A 36 2.00 2.88 28.28
CA ILE A 36 0.55 2.81 28.19
C ILE A 36 0.02 2.28 29.52
N GLU A 37 -0.96 2.97 30.08
CA GLU A 37 -1.70 2.56 31.26
C GLU A 37 -3.20 2.50 30.92
N ALA A 38 -3.87 1.46 31.38
CA ALA A 38 -5.32 1.29 31.26
C ALA A 38 -5.83 0.45 32.43
N HIS A 39 -7.09 0.64 32.81
CA HIS A 39 -7.72 -0.13 33.88
C HIS A 39 -8.06 -1.56 33.42
N LEU A 40 -8.07 -2.50 34.37
CA LEU A 40 -8.38 -3.91 34.14
C LEU A 40 -9.48 -4.38 35.09
N THR A 41 -10.49 -5.04 34.56
CA THR A 41 -11.55 -5.72 35.32
C THR A 41 -11.61 -7.19 34.91
N PHE A 42 -12.02 -8.12 35.79
CA PHE A 42 -12.22 -9.51 35.38
C PHE A 42 -13.43 -9.66 34.45
N HIS A 43 -14.47 -8.84 34.63
CA HIS A 43 -15.67 -8.87 33.79
C HIS A 43 -16.42 -7.53 33.85
N HIS A 44 -17.08 -7.15 32.76
CA HIS A 44 -17.91 -5.93 32.66
C HIS A 44 -19.15 -5.91 33.56
N ALA A 45 -19.48 -7.04 34.17
CA ALA A 45 -20.61 -7.18 35.10
C ALA A 45 -20.20 -6.98 36.57
N MET A 46 -18.91 -6.75 36.84
CA MET A 46 -18.45 -6.45 38.20
C MET A 46 -18.99 -5.11 38.68
N PHE A 47 -19.10 -4.95 39.99
CA PHE A 47 -19.42 -3.68 40.61
C PHE A 47 -18.15 -2.84 40.76
N GLY A 48 -18.28 -1.52 40.72
CA GLY A 48 -17.18 -0.60 40.91
C GLY A 48 -17.27 0.60 39.97
N PRO A 49 -16.80 1.78 40.40
CA PRO A 49 -16.91 3.00 39.59
C PRO A 49 -16.09 2.91 38.29
N ASP A 50 -14.96 2.21 38.30
CA ASP A 50 -14.00 2.17 37.18
C ASP A 50 -14.25 1.01 36.18
N VAL A 51 -15.25 0.16 36.44
CA VAL A 51 -15.53 -1.01 35.58
C VAL A 51 -15.86 -0.57 34.15
N LYS A 52 -16.57 0.54 33.98
CA LYS A 52 -16.93 1.08 32.65
C LYS A 52 -15.73 1.58 31.84
N SER A 53 -14.65 1.98 32.52
CA SER A 53 -13.40 2.45 31.90
C SER A 53 -12.31 1.38 31.85
N SER A 54 -12.64 0.14 32.22
CA SER A 54 -11.69 -0.97 32.31
C SER A 54 -11.79 -1.91 31.09
N LEU A 55 -10.67 -2.52 30.75
CA LEU A 55 -10.61 -3.64 29.81
C LEU A 55 -10.80 -4.97 30.54
N THR A 56 -11.34 -5.99 29.88
CA THR A 56 -11.24 -7.37 30.35
C THR A 56 -9.84 -7.94 30.08
N PRO A 57 -9.45 -9.10 30.66
CA PRO A 57 -8.15 -9.71 30.36
C PRO A 57 -7.95 -10.02 28.87
N ASP A 58 -9.00 -10.43 28.17
CA ASP A 58 -8.94 -10.70 26.73
C ASP A 58 -8.76 -9.41 25.92
N GLN A 59 -9.49 -8.34 26.27
CA GLN A 59 -9.32 -7.03 25.65
C GLN A 59 -7.93 -6.44 25.94
N PHE A 60 -7.42 -6.60 27.16
CA PHE A 60 -6.09 -6.13 27.54
C PHE A 60 -4.99 -6.89 26.80
N LYS A 61 -5.15 -8.22 26.64
CA LYS A 61 -4.24 -9.03 25.82
C LYS A 61 -4.23 -8.58 24.36
N GLU A 62 -5.41 -8.30 23.79
CA GLU A 62 -5.50 -7.79 22.43
C GLU A 62 -4.90 -6.38 22.31
N MET A 63 -5.11 -5.51 23.29
CA MET A 63 -4.46 -4.20 23.37
C MET A 63 -2.94 -4.36 23.33
N VAL A 64 -2.34 -5.22 24.16
CA VAL A 64 -0.88 -5.46 24.19
C VAL A 64 -0.39 -5.99 22.83
N ARG A 65 -1.12 -6.89 22.19
CA ARG A 65 -0.76 -7.36 20.85
C ARG A 65 -0.78 -6.22 19.84
N ALA A 66 -1.88 -5.47 19.79
CA ALA A 66 -2.10 -4.41 18.83
C ALA A 66 -1.12 -3.23 19.02
N THR A 67 -0.78 -2.86 20.25
CA THR A 67 0.22 -1.82 20.54
C THR A 67 1.61 -2.21 20.07
N ASN A 68 2.01 -3.48 20.24
CA ASN A 68 3.26 -4.00 19.71
C ASN A 68 3.32 -3.96 18.17
N PHE A 69 2.24 -4.35 17.49
CA PHE A 69 2.14 -4.21 16.03
C PHE A 69 2.22 -2.75 15.59
N ALA A 70 1.48 -1.86 16.25
CA ALA A 70 1.48 -0.43 15.96
C ALA A 70 2.88 0.18 16.11
N ARG A 71 3.58 -0.14 17.21
CA ARG A 71 4.97 0.29 17.45
C ARG A 71 5.93 -0.26 16.39
N HIS A 72 5.80 -1.54 16.04
CA HIS A 72 6.61 -2.15 14.99
C HIS A 72 6.42 -1.44 13.64
N MET A 73 5.18 -1.12 13.25
CA MET A 73 4.89 -0.37 12.02
C MET A 73 5.48 1.04 12.05
N ALA A 74 5.41 1.73 13.20
CA ALA A 74 5.94 3.07 13.35
C ALA A 74 7.46 3.14 13.19
N TRP A 75 8.18 2.10 13.65
CA TRP A 75 9.64 2.00 13.57
C TRP A 75 10.17 1.48 12.23
N HIS A 76 9.45 0.58 11.59
CA HIS A 76 9.85 0.00 10.31
C HIS A 76 9.16 0.72 9.15
N ARG A 77 9.35 2.04 9.07
CA ARG A 77 8.81 2.83 7.96
C ARG A 77 9.46 2.36 6.66
N VAL A 78 8.63 1.99 5.71
CA VAL A 78 9.06 1.57 4.38
C VAL A 78 9.14 2.80 3.48
N SER A 79 10.34 3.07 2.96
CA SER A 79 10.52 3.98 1.82
C SER A 79 9.96 3.30 0.58
N LYS A 80 8.96 3.91 -0.06
CA LYS A 80 8.40 3.35 -1.30
C LYS A 80 9.43 3.43 -2.41
N GLU A 81 10.23 4.50 -2.41
CA GLU A 81 11.35 4.75 -3.31
C GLU A 81 12.34 3.58 -3.26
N ASP A 82 12.72 3.12 -2.07
CA ASP A 82 13.66 2.01 -1.88
C ASP A 82 13.08 0.68 -2.41
N GLN A 83 11.75 0.52 -2.33
CA GLN A 83 11.07 -0.67 -2.84
C GLN A 83 10.85 -0.67 -4.36
N VAL A 84 10.82 0.49 -5.02
CA VAL A 84 10.57 0.56 -6.48
C VAL A 84 11.58 -0.29 -7.25
N GLN A 85 12.86 -0.26 -6.85
CA GLN A 85 13.91 -0.99 -7.54
C GLN A 85 13.77 -2.52 -7.35
N GLN A 86 13.46 -2.94 -6.12
CA GLN A 86 13.28 -4.36 -5.78
C GLN A 86 12.02 -4.95 -6.42
N LEU A 87 10.97 -4.14 -6.59
CA LEU A 87 9.69 -4.55 -7.15
C LEU A 87 9.59 -4.32 -8.66
N SER A 88 10.67 -3.89 -9.33
CA SER A 88 10.68 -3.57 -10.78
C SER A 88 10.16 -4.73 -11.65
N ASN A 89 10.65 -5.95 -11.41
CA ASN A 89 10.21 -7.14 -12.14
C ASN A 89 8.73 -7.45 -11.89
N THR A 90 8.30 -7.42 -10.63
CA THR A 90 6.90 -7.61 -10.24
C THR A 90 6.00 -6.56 -10.90
N ARG A 91 6.43 -5.29 -10.90
CA ARG A 91 5.73 -4.20 -11.57
C ARG A 91 5.57 -4.48 -13.05
N ILE A 92 6.61 -4.88 -13.75
CA ILE A 92 6.53 -5.23 -15.18
C ILE A 92 5.57 -6.39 -15.39
N MET A 93 5.69 -7.48 -14.63
CA MET A 93 4.81 -8.65 -14.76
C MET A 93 3.33 -8.30 -14.58
N PHE A 94 3.00 -7.43 -13.63
CA PHE A 94 1.62 -7.07 -13.33
C PHE A 94 1.10 -5.83 -14.07
N SER A 95 1.98 -5.06 -14.72
CA SER A 95 1.60 -3.96 -15.62
C SER A 95 1.12 -4.51 -16.97
N ARG A 96 0.46 -3.66 -17.75
CA ARG A 96 0.00 -3.98 -19.10
C ARG A 96 0.71 -3.09 -20.10
N SER A 97 0.86 -3.60 -21.32
CA SER A 97 1.32 -2.86 -22.48
C SER A 97 0.43 -3.15 -23.68
N LEU A 98 0.59 -2.40 -24.76
CA LEU A 98 -0.05 -2.66 -26.03
C LEU A 98 0.61 -3.85 -26.72
N TYR A 99 -0.24 -4.75 -27.18
CA TYR A 99 0.11 -5.95 -27.93
C TYR A 99 -0.72 -5.99 -29.20
N ALA A 100 -0.21 -6.65 -30.23
CA ALA A 100 -0.98 -6.95 -31.43
C ALA A 100 -2.10 -7.97 -31.07
N GLN A 101 -3.37 -7.57 -31.15
CA GLN A 101 -4.51 -8.48 -30.99
C GLN A 101 -4.73 -9.35 -32.24
N LEU A 102 -4.35 -8.84 -33.40
CA LEU A 102 -4.38 -9.50 -34.70
C LEU A 102 -2.97 -9.46 -35.30
N ALA A 103 -2.67 -10.34 -36.25
CA ALA A 103 -1.42 -10.24 -37.01
C ALA A 103 -1.46 -8.97 -37.88
N ILE A 104 -0.36 -8.24 -37.93
CA ILE A 104 -0.20 -6.99 -38.69
C ILE A 104 0.92 -7.23 -39.71
N LYS A 105 0.66 -7.05 -41.00
CA LYS A 105 1.70 -7.23 -42.02
C LYS A 105 2.48 -5.95 -42.26
N LYS A 106 3.69 -6.08 -42.78
CA LYS A 106 4.50 -4.94 -43.23
C LYS A 106 3.70 -4.09 -44.21
N GLY A 107 3.65 -2.78 -43.96
CA GLY A 107 2.90 -1.79 -44.74
C GLY A 107 1.46 -1.58 -44.28
N ASP A 108 0.91 -2.44 -43.41
CA ASP A 108 -0.44 -2.25 -42.89
C ASP A 108 -0.49 -0.99 -42.00
N VAL A 109 -1.57 -0.22 -42.13
CA VAL A 109 -1.84 0.93 -41.26
C VAL A 109 -2.45 0.44 -39.95
N LEU A 110 -1.81 0.79 -38.83
CA LEU A 110 -2.29 0.43 -37.50
C LEU A 110 -3.60 1.15 -37.15
N THR A 111 -4.55 0.39 -36.62
CA THR A 111 -5.86 0.89 -36.16
C THR A 111 -6.17 0.31 -34.78
N GLU A 112 -7.18 0.88 -34.10
CA GLU A 112 -7.61 0.41 -32.77
C GLU A 112 -7.98 -1.09 -32.75
N SER A 113 -8.52 -1.65 -33.84
CA SER A 113 -8.85 -3.09 -33.90
C SER A 113 -7.63 -4.01 -33.84
N HIS A 114 -6.44 -3.49 -34.12
CA HIS A 114 -5.19 -4.25 -34.00
C HIS A 114 -4.63 -4.23 -32.57
N LEU A 115 -5.12 -3.37 -31.69
CA LEU A 115 -4.57 -3.15 -30.35
C LEU A 115 -5.24 -4.05 -29.31
N GLY A 116 -4.44 -4.78 -28.55
CA GLY A 116 -4.84 -5.46 -27.33
C GLY A 116 -4.01 -4.95 -26.16
N TYR A 117 -4.64 -4.64 -25.02
CA TYR A 117 -3.91 -4.22 -23.82
C TYR A 117 -3.72 -5.41 -22.88
N LYS A 118 -2.51 -5.93 -22.72
CA LYS A 118 -2.26 -7.21 -22.01
C LYS A 118 -1.01 -7.15 -21.15
N LYS A 119 -0.90 -8.10 -20.22
CA LYS A 119 0.32 -8.36 -19.43
C LYS A 119 1.25 -9.30 -20.21
N PRO A 120 2.57 -9.32 -19.93
CA PRO A 120 3.28 -8.40 -19.04
C PRO A 120 3.39 -7.00 -19.66
N GLY A 121 3.74 -6.02 -18.83
CA GLY A 121 4.10 -4.68 -19.29
C GLY A 121 5.50 -4.65 -19.92
N GLY A 122 6.07 -3.46 -20.05
CA GLY A 122 7.42 -3.25 -20.58
C GLY A 122 7.48 -2.85 -22.07
N GLY A 123 6.33 -2.81 -22.74
CA GLY A 123 6.12 -2.11 -24.01
C GLY A 123 5.32 -0.82 -23.83
N LEU A 124 4.68 -0.36 -24.90
CA LEU A 124 3.91 0.89 -24.88
C LEU A 124 2.70 0.82 -23.94
N LEU A 125 2.46 1.90 -23.20
CA LEU A 125 1.25 2.08 -22.41
C LEU A 125 0.06 2.43 -23.31
N TYR A 126 -1.16 2.23 -22.80
CA TYR A 126 -2.37 2.51 -23.56
C TYR A 126 -2.50 4.00 -23.94
N GLU A 127 -2.02 4.89 -23.08
CA GLU A 127 -1.98 6.33 -23.28
C GLU A 127 -1.02 6.73 -24.41
N GLN A 128 -0.06 5.87 -24.75
CA GLN A 128 0.93 6.09 -25.81
C GLN A 128 0.46 5.59 -27.17
N ARG A 129 -0.76 5.04 -27.30
CA ARG A 129 -1.25 4.46 -28.56
C ARG A 129 -1.30 5.47 -29.71
N GLU A 130 -1.54 6.74 -29.42
CA GLU A 130 -1.57 7.81 -30.43
C GLU A 130 -0.20 7.99 -31.13
N LEU A 131 0.89 7.52 -30.51
CA LEU A 131 2.21 7.53 -31.13
C LEU A 131 2.34 6.50 -32.26
N ILE A 132 1.45 5.50 -32.33
CA ILE A 132 1.52 4.38 -33.28
C ILE A 132 0.26 4.23 -34.15
N LEU A 133 -0.90 4.74 -33.70
CA LEU A 133 -2.13 4.71 -34.50
C LEU A 133 -1.98 5.51 -35.79
N GLY A 134 -2.50 4.96 -36.90
CA GLY A 134 -2.40 5.57 -38.23
C GLY A 134 -1.03 5.43 -38.90
N LYS A 135 -0.03 4.87 -38.22
CA LYS A 135 1.29 4.60 -38.80
C LYS A 135 1.34 3.25 -39.51
N GLN A 136 2.25 3.12 -40.48
CA GLN A 136 2.47 1.86 -41.20
C GLN A 136 3.49 0.98 -40.48
N ALA A 137 3.23 -0.33 -40.43
CA ALA A 137 4.14 -1.30 -39.84
C ALA A 137 5.40 -1.49 -40.72
N LYS A 138 6.59 -1.36 -40.13
CA LYS A 138 7.89 -1.55 -40.83
C LYS A 138 8.20 -3.02 -41.14
N ARG A 139 7.52 -3.93 -40.48
CA ARG A 139 7.71 -5.40 -40.56
C ARG A 139 6.43 -6.14 -40.18
N ASP A 140 6.38 -7.42 -40.47
CA ASP A 140 5.32 -8.31 -39.99
C ASP A 140 5.39 -8.44 -38.46
N LEU A 141 4.25 -8.25 -37.80
CA LEU A 141 4.07 -8.38 -36.34
C LEU A 141 3.04 -9.48 -36.06
N PRO A 142 3.43 -10.60 -35.43
CA PRO A 142 2.49 -11.67 -35.10
C PRO A 142 1.51 -11.27 -34.00
N VAL A 143 0.41 -12.03 -33.87
CA VAL A 143 -0.52 -11.92 -32.73
C VAL A 143 0.27 -12.06 -31.41
N ASN A 144 -0.06 -11.23 -30.43
CA ASN A 144 0.62 -11.09 -29.15
C ASN A 144 2.08 -10.61 -29.23
N HIS A 145 2.49 -9.98 -30.34
CA HIS A 145 3.71 -9.17 -30.36
C HIS A 145 3.54 -7.93 -29.46
N CYS A 146 4.53 -7.65 -28.61
CA CYS A 146 4.52 -6.45 -27.75
C CYS A 146 4.92 -5.24 -28.59
N LEU A 147 3.98 -4.30 -28.79
CA LEU A 147 4.16 -3.18 -29.71
C LEU A 147 5.16 -2.16 -29.17
N ARG A 148 6.06 -1.71 -30.05
CA ARG A 148 7.04 -0.64 -29.80
C ARG A 148 6.90 0.46 -30.84
N ILE A 149 7.36 1.66 -30.52
CA ILE A 149 7.34 2.79 -31.47
C ILE A 149 8.15 2.43 -32.72
N ASP A 150 9.29 1.76 -32.53
CA ASP A 150 10.19 1.36 -33.62
C ASP A 150 9.60 0.33 -34.59
N ASP A 151 8.45 -0.28 -34.25
CA ASP A 151 7.73 -1.18 -35.17
C ASP A 151 7.02 -0.40 -36.31
N PHE A 152 6.86 0.93 -36.18
CA PHE A 152 6.04 1.76 -37.07
C PHE A 152 6.81 2.96 -37.64
N GLU A 153 6.42 3.43 -38.83
CA GLU A 153 6.92 4.66 -39.50
C GLU A 153 6.38 5.94 -38.89
#